data_AF-A0A5N5J3W5-F1
#
_entry.id   AF-A0A5N5J3W5-F1
#
_cell.length_a   1.000
_cell.length_b   1.000
_cell.length_c   1.000
_cell.angle_alpha   90.00
_cell.angle_beta   90.00
_cell.angle_gamma   90.00
#
_symmetry.space_group_name_H-M   'P 1'
#
loop_
_entity.id
_entity.type
_entity.pdbx_description
1 polymer ?
#
loop_
_entity_poly.entity_id
_entity_poly.type
_entity_poly.pdbx_seq_one_letter_code
_entity_poly.pdbx_strand_id
1 'polypeptide(L)'
;MPTAIAVLGSMTHLCYPRDIDVEQLVSLRQAQLSYRLSDELAEDIFRQHTRKLVEKNISAALDRMKSRTRTVQDVVKVVEELDKILAFNNKLISLKNHEDAASFACGVGPVSVSGGKYDSEREKDDLKLLYRAYVTDAVSGGRMEEHKLAALNQLKNIFGLGKREAESITLDITSKVYRKRLAQGVSSGDLEFSDSKAAFLQNLCEELHFDPQKATEIHEGTDAPLFPEIYRQKLQQCAADGVLSDEDVKALTRLRVMLCIPQHTIDAAHSDICGSLFEKSVSFVSFPVMHLYLILGGFKLN
;
A
#
# COMPACT_ATOMS: atom_id res chain seq x y z
N MET A 1 37.13 -22.78 -17.92
CA MET A 1 37.42 -21.47 -17.31
C MET A 1 37.59 -20.35 -18.35
N PRO A 2 38.46 -20.43 -19.37
CA PRO A 2 38.61 -19.33 -20.36
C PRO A 2 37.39 -19.13 -21.27
N THR A 3 36.59 -20.18 -21.54
CA THR A 3 35.41 -20.14 -22.41
C THR A 3 34.20 -19.43 -21.80
N ALA A 4 33.96 -19.57 -20.49
CA ALA A 4 32.87 -18.89 -19.81
C ALA A 4 33.11 -17.38 -19.71
N ILE A 5 34.38 -16.96 -19.55
CA ILE A 5 34.77 -15.55 -19.48
C ILE A 5 34.56 -14.84 -20.83
N ALA A 6 34.81 -15.54 -21.96
CA ALA A 6 34.58 -14.97 -23.30
C ALA A 6 33.09 -14.71 -23.58
N VAL A 7 32.21 -15.65 -23.24
CA VAL A 7 30.75 -15.45 -23.36
C VAL A 7 30.23 -14.41 -22.37
N LEU A 8 30.73 -14.40 -21.13
CA LEU A 8 30.46 -13.31 -20.19
C LEU A 8 30.90 -11.96 -20.76
N GLY A 9 32.03 -11.90 -21.48
CA GLY A 9 32.50 -10.73 -22.22
C GLY A 9 31.52 -10.26 -23.29
N SER A 10 30.99 -11.17 -24.13
CA SER A 10 29.91 -10.85 -25.07
C SER A 10 28.63 -10.38 -24.37
N MET A 11 28.32 -10.93 -23.19
CA MET A 11 27.19 -10.49 -22.36
C MET A 11 27.46 -9.18 -21.61
N THR A 12 28.72 -8.75 -21.43
CA THR A 12 29.02 -7.43 -20.84
C THR A 12 28.61 -6.28 -21.76
N HIS A 13 28.42 -6.52 -23.06
CA HIS A 13 27.82 -5.54 -23.97
C HIS A 13 26.30 -5.34 -23.73
N LEU A 14 25.64 -6.26 -23.02
CA LEU A 14 24.26 -6.11 -22.53
C LEU A 14 24.21 -5.33 -21.22
N CYS A 15 24.82 -4.13 -21.20
CA CYS A 15 24.98 -3.32 -20.00
C CYS A 15 23.65 -2.71 -19.51
N TYR A 16 22.61 -2.67 -20.34
CA TYR A 16 21.32 -2.10 -19.99
C TYR A 16 20.15 -3.04 -20.31
N PRO A 17 19.08 -3.04 -19.48
CA PRO A 17 17.84 -3.76 -19.75
C PRO A 17 17.21 -3.49 -21.13
N ARG A 18 17.58 -2.39 -21.78
CA ARG A 18 17.03 -2.00 -23.09
C ARG A 18 17.69 -2.73 -24.27
N ASP A 19 18.86 -3.31 -24.07
CA ASP A 19 19.71 -3.71 -25.19
C ASP A 19 19.37 -5.10 -25.73
N ILE A 20 18.77 -6.01 -24.93
CA ILE A 20 18.46 -7.37 -25.38
C ILE A 20 17.41 -7.36 -26.50
N ASP A 21 17.78 -7.76 -27.70
CA ASP A 21 16.91 -7.95 -28.86
C ASP A 21 17.12 -9.32 -29.53
N VAL A 22 16.37 -9.58 -30.60
CA VAL A 22 16.41 -10.84 -31.35
C VAL A 22 17.82 -11.12 -31.90
N GLU A 23 18.45 -10.12 -32.54
CA GLU A 23 19.76 -10.28 -33.15
C GLU A 23 20.84 -10.64 -32.13
N GLN A 24 20.79 -9.99 -30.96
CA GLN A 24 21.73 -10.26 -29.89
C GLN A 24 21.50 -11.64 -29.26
N LEU A 25 20.25 -12.08 -29.08
CA LEU A 25 19.96 -13.42 -28.57
C LEU A 25 20.42 -14.52 -29.52
N VAL A 26 20.25 -14.32 -30.84
CA VAL A 26 20.76 -15.23 -31.88
C VAL A 26 22.29 -15.23 -31.89
N SER A 27 22.93 -14.06 -31.83
CA SER A 27 24.39 -13.94 -31.75
C SER A 27 24.94 -14.62 -30.50
N LEU A 28 24.27 -14.51 -29.35
CA LEU A 28 24.65 -15.21 -28.12
C LEU A 28 24.52 -16.72 -28.27
N ARG A 29 23.46 -17.22 -28.92
CA ARG A 29 23.31 -18.65 -29.23
C ARG A 29 24.42 -19.16 -30.14
N GLN A 30 24.78 -18.39 -31.17
CA GLN A 30 25.89 -18.73 -32.07
C GLN A 30 27.23 -18.76 -31.33
N ALA A 31 27.49 -17.78 -30.47
CA ALA A 31 28.69 -17.74 -29.62
C ALA A 31 28.73 -18.94 -28.65
N GLN A 32 27.60 -19.27 -28.02
CA GLN A 32 27.50 -20.44 -27.15
C GLN A 32 27.93 -21.72 -27.89
N LEU A 33 27.42 -21.94 -29.10
CA LEU A 33 27.74 -23.11 -29.93
C LEU A 33 29.21 -23.12 -30.37
N SER A 34 29.76 -21.97 -30.77
CA SER A 34 31.17 -21.86 -31.19
C SER A 34 32.14 -22.18 -30.05
N TYR A 35 31.78 -21.80 -28.82
CA TYR A 35 32.51 -22.11 -27.60
C TYR A 35 32.19 -23.48 -26.99
N ARG A 36 31.28 -24.26 -27.59
CA ARG A 36 30.84 -25.59 -27.11
C ARG A 36 30.36 -25.60 -25.67
N LEU A 37 29.68 -24.52 -25.26
CA LEU A 37 29.05 -24.42 -23.94
C LEU A 37 27.74 -25.23 -23.94
N SER A 38 27.53 -26.02 -22.89
CA SER A 38 26.26 -26.74 -22.72
C SER A 38 25.09 -25.78 -22.54
N ASP A 39 23.91 -26.21 -22.97
CA ASP A 39 22.67 -25.44 -22.84
C ASP A 39 22.36 -25.12 -21.37
N GLU A 40 22.59 -26.08 -20.47
CA GLU A 40 22.43 -25.90 -19.02
C GLU A 40 23.31 -24.76 -18.48
N LEU A 41 24.61 -24.76 -18.82
CA LEU A 41 25.53 -23.74 -18.33
C LEU A 41 25.24 -22.37 -18.96
N ALA A 42 24.86 -22.34 -20.23
CA ALA A 42 24.49 -21.10 -20.91
C ALA A 42 23.21 -20.49 -20.33
N GLU A 43 22.20 -21.32 -20.04
CA GLU A 43 20.98 -20.93 -19.36
C GLU A 43 21.25 -20.33 -17.97
N ASP A 44 22.09 -20.98 -17.17
CA ASP A 44 22.46 -20.49 -15.84
C ASP A 44 23.19 -19.15 -15.91
N ILE A 45 24.15 -19.00 -16.82
CA ILE A 45 24.88 -17.75 -17.03
C ILE A 45 23.92 -16.63 -17.45
N PHE A 46 22.99 -16.92 -18.37
CA PHE A 46 22.01 -15.93 -18.84
C PHE A 46 21.05 -15.49 -17.74
N ARG A 47 20.50 -16.45 -16.99
CA ARG A 47 19.65 -16.15 -15.82
C ARG A 47 20.38 -15.37 -14.75
N GLN A 48 21.65 -15.71 -14.47
CA GLN A 48 22.47 -14.97 -13.53
C GLN A 48 22.71 -13.52 -13.99
N HIS A 49 22.95 -13.31 -15.29
CA HIS A 49 23.19 -11.97 -15.85
C HIS A 49 21.94 -11.09 -15.78
N THR A 50 20.80 -11.59 -16.27
CA THR A 50 19.51 -10.88 -16.22
C THR A 50 19.09 -10.56 -14.79
N ARG A 51 19.31 -11.50 -13.85
CA ARG A 51 19.12 -11.26 -12.42
C ARG A 51 19.97 -10.09 -11.92
N LYS A 52 21.28 -10.10 -12.17
CA LYS A 52 22.19 -9.01 -11.73
C LYS A 52 21.79 -7.64 -12.28
N LEU A 53 21.26 -7.57 -13.50
CA LEU A 53 20.74 -6.33 -14.07
C LEU A 53 19.55 -5.80 -13.26
N VAL A 54 18.60 -6.67 -12.90
CA VAL A 54 17.46 -6.31 -12.05
C VAL A 54 17.92 -5.91 -10.65
N GLU A 55 18.86 -6.65 -10.05
CA GLU A 55 19.41 -6.36 -8.73
C GLU A 55 20.10 -4.98 -8.65
N LYS A 56 20.68 -4.50 -9.76
CA LYS A 56 21.24 -3.15 -9.86
C LYS A 56 20.16 -2.08 -9.76
N ASN A 57 19.03 -2.25 -10.45
CA ASN A 57 17.90 -1.33 -10.36
C ASN A 57 17.26 -1.38 -8.96
N ILE A 58 17.14 -2.56 -8.36
CA ILE A 58 16.66 -2.73 -6.97
C ILE A 58 17.58 -1.98 -6.00
N SER A 59 18.91 -2.13 -6.15
CA SER A 59 19.87 -1.41 -5.30
C SER A 59 19.70 0.11 -5.45
N ALA A 60 19.57 0.61 -6.68
CA ALA A 60 19.34 2.04 -6.95
C ALA A 60 18.02 2.55 -6.35
N ALA A 61 16.95 1.74 -6.42
CA ALA A 61 15.67 2.05 -5.78
C ALA A 61 15.79 2.09 -4.25
N LEU A 62 16.49 1.13 -3.65
CA LEU A 62 16.68 1.07 -2.19
C LEU A 62 17.52 2.22 -1.65
N ASP A 63 18.57 2.62 -2.36
CA ASP A 63 19.42 3.76 -1.97
C ASP A 63 18.60 5.05 -1.87
N ARG A 64 17.64 5.24 -2.78
CA ARG A 64 16.68 6.36 -2.74
C ARG A 64 15.65 6.19 -1.63
N MET A 65 15.08 5.00 -1.51
CA MET A 65 14.00 4.69 -0.55
C MET A 65 14.46 4.82 0.91
N LYS A 66 15.70 4.43 1.20
CA LYS A 66 16.30 4.42 2.55
C LYS A 66 17.10 5.69 2.87
N SER A 67 17.15 6.66 1.96
CA SER A 67 17.83 7.93 2.22
C SER A 67 17.21 8.66 3.40
N ARG A 68 18.07 9.21 4.28
CA ARG A 68 17.64 10.02 5.44
C ARG A 68 16.95 11.33 5.05
N THR A 69 17.18 11.80 3.82
CA THR A 69 16.61 13.04 3.26
C THR A 69 15.60 12.73 2.15
N ARG A 70 14.81 11.66 2.31
CA ARG A 70 13.83 11.23 1.32
C ARG A 70 12.78 12.30 1.06
N THR A 71 12.64 12.69 -0.20
CA THR A 71 11.62 13.61 -0.70
C THR A 71 10.49 12.86 -1.41
N VAL A 72 9.38 13.55 -1.72
CA VAL A 72 8.30 13.01 -2.57
C VAL A 72 8.84 12.64 -3.96
N GLN A 73 9.77 13.43 -4.50
CA GLN A 73 10.42 13.14 -5.79
C GLN A 73 11.24 11.85 -5.75
N ASP A 74 11.77 11.45 -4.60
CA ASP A 74 12.51 10.20 -4.48
C ASP A 74 11.58 8.98 -4.56
N VAL A 75 10.34 9.09 -4.08
CA VAL A 75 9.33 8.03 -4.21
C VAL A 75 8.95 7.83 -5.68
N VAL A 76 8.76 8.91 -6.44
CA VAL A 76 8.50 8.86 -7.89
C VAL A 76 9.66 8.15 -8.61
N LYS A 77 10.90 8.53 -8.31
CA LYS A 77 12.09 7.88 -8.89
C LYS A 77 12.23 6.40 -8.51
N VAL A 78 11.77 6.00 -7.33
CA VAL A 78 11.73 4.59 -6.95
C VAL A 78 10.77 3.82 -7.85
N VAL A 79 9.56 4.36 -8.06
CA VAL A 79 8.57 3.75 -8.96
C VAL A 79 9.11 3.66 -10.38
N GLU A 80 9.79 4.71 -10.88
CA GLU A 80 10.45 4.68 -12.20
C GLU A 80 11.49 3.55 -12.32
N GLU A 81 12.29 3.27 -11.29
CA GLU A 81 13.23 2.14 -11.31
C GLU A 81 12.50 0.79 -11.33
N LEU A 82 11.37 0.67 -10.63
CA LEU A 82 10.52 -0.53 -10.65
C LEU A 82 9.85 -0.72 -12.02
N ASP A 83 9.39 0.35 -12.66
CA ASP A 83 8.82 0.30 -14.01
C ASP A 83 9.86 -0.11 -15.05
N LYS A 84 11.14 0.27 -14.88
CA LYS A 84 12.23 -0.25 -15.72
C LYS A 84 12.41 -1.75 -15.56
N ILE A 85 12.32 -2.28 -14.34
CA ILE A 85 12.39 -3.72 -14.06
C ILE A 85 11.22 -4.45 -14.74
N LEU A 86 10.00 -3.91 -14.60
CA LEU A 86 8.80 -4.48 -15.21
C LEU A 86 8.87 -4.46 -16.74
N ALA A 87 9.28 -3.34 -17.34
CA ALA A 87 9.47 -3.22 -18.78
C ALA A 87 10.48 -4.24 -19.31
N PHE A 88 11.58 -4.44 -18.58
CA PHE A 88 12.58 -5.45 -18.91
C PHE A 88 12.02 -6.88 -18.85
N ASN A 89 11.32 -7.21 -17.76
CA ASN A 89 10.69 -8.51 -17.60
C ASN A 89 9.65 -8.79 -18.70
N ASN A 90 8.84 -7.80 -19.05
CA ASN A 90 7.88 -7.90 -20.16
C ASN A 90 8.58 -8.13 -21.50
N LYS A 91 9.74 -7.51 -21.74
CA LYS A 91 10.54 -7.75 -22.94
C LYS A 91 11.05 -9.18 -22.98
N LEU A 92 11.57 -9.72 -21.88
CA LEU A 92 12.01 -11.12 -21.79
C LEU A 92 10.86 -12.12 -21.98
N ILE A 93 9.68 -11.85 -21.42
CA ILE A 93 8.47 -12.68 -21.64
C ILE A 93 8.07 -12.66 -23.12
N SER A 94 8.09 -11.49 -23.75
CA SER A 94 7.76 -11.35 -25.17
C SER A 94 8.74 -12.12 -26.05
N LEU A 95 10.04 -12.04 -25.76
CA LEU A 95 11.09 -12.77 -26.46
C LEU A 95 10.98 -14.28 -26.26
N LYS A 96 10.62 -14.74 -25.06
CA LYS A 96 10.38 -16.17 -24.80
C LYS A 96 9.22 -16.73 -25.65
N ASN A 97 8.21 -15.91 -25.93
CA ASN A 97 7.03 -16.29 -26.69
C ASN A 97 7.14 -15.94 -28.19
N HIS A 98 8.32 -15.51 -28.66
CA HIS A 98 8.56 -15.14 -30.05
C HIS A 98 8.57 -16.38 -30.95
N GLU A 99 8.22 -16.23 -32.23
CA GLU A 99 8.24 -17.34 -33.22
C GLU A 99 9.64 -17.96 -33.35
N ASP A 100 10.67 -17.12 -33.37
CA ASP A 100 12.08 -17.53 -33.41
C ASP A 100 12.67 -17.97 -32.07
N ALA A 101 11.87 -18.15 -31.01
CA ALA A 101 12.39 -18.46 -29.66
C ALA A 101 13.31 -19.69 -29.61
N ALA A 102 13.13 -20.66 -30.52
CA ALA A 102 13.99 -21.84 -30.64
C ALA A 102 15.44 -21.50 -31.07
N SER A 103 15.65 -20.34 -31.70
CA SER A 103 16.95 -19.85 -32.16
C SER A 103 17.68 -18.99 -31.13
N PHE A 104 17.01 -18.62 -30.04
CA PHE A 104 17.55 -17.71 -29.03
C PHE A 104 18.50 -18.42 -28.05
N ALA A 105 19.29 -17.64 -27.33
CA ALA A 105 20.08 -18.14 -26.22
C ALA A 105 19.18 -18.84 -25.18
N CYS A 106 19.68 -19.95 -24.61
CA CYS A 106 18.97 -20.66 -23.55
C CYS A 106 18.76 -19.76 -22.33
N GLY A 107 17.66 -19.98 -21.60
CA GLY A 107 17.34 -19.24 -20.38
C GLY A 107 16.55 -17.94 -20.55
N VAL A 108 16.20 -17.54 -21.79
CA VAL A 108 15.28 -16.42 -22.05
C VAL A 108 13.91 -16.68 -21.41
N GLY A 109 13.47 -15.74 -20.56
CA GLY A 109 12.21 -15.86 -19.85
C GLY A 109 12.07 -14.85 -18.70
N PRO A 110 10.96 -14.92 -17.96
CA PRO A 110 10.71 -14.01 -16.85
C PRO A 110 11.83 -14.09 -15.82
N VAL A 111 12.20 -12.92 -15.27
CA VAL A 111 13.30 -12.80 -14.32
C VAL A 111 12.80 -12.97 -12.89
N SER A 112 13.64 -13.57 -12.05
CA SER A 112 13.45 -13.63 -10.60
C SER A 112 14.78 -13.37 -9.89
N VAL A 113 14.71 -12.64 -8.78
CA VAL A 113 15.85 -12.34 -7.91
C VAL A 113 16.18 -13.47 -6.93
N SER A 114 15.34 -14.51 -6.87
CA SER A 114 15.61 -15.70 -6.06
C SER A 114 16.90 -16.39 -6.47
N GLY A 115 17.64 -16.91 -5.49
CA GLY A 115 19.00 -17.43 -5.65
C GLY A 115 20.06 -16.37 -5.94
N GLY A 116 19.76 -15.09 -5.74
CA GLY A 116 20.67 -13.95 -5.93
C GLY A 116 20.99 -13.19 -4.65
N LYS A 117 21.35 -11.90 -4.79
CA LYS A 117 21.67 -10.99 -3.67
C LYS A 117 20.50 -10.86 -2.69
N TYR A 118 19.27 -10.93 -3.18
CA TYR A 118 18.06 -10.67 -2.38
C TYR A 118 17.33 -11.92 -1.88
N ASP A 119 18.02 -13.06 -1.80
CA ASP A 119 17.39 -14.34 -1.45
C ASP A 119 17.27 -14.59 0.07
N SER A 120 18.05 -13.86 0.87
CA SER A 120 18.00 -13.95 2.33
C SER A 120 16.81 -13.18 2.91
N GLU A 121 16.31 -13.60 4.07
CA GLU A 121 15.14 -12.99 4.73
C GLU A 121 15.32 -11.48 4.98
N ARG A 122 16.53 -11.05 5.34
CA ARG A 122 16.83 -9.63 5.55
C ARG A 122 16.64 -8.81 4.28
N GLU A 123 17.12 -9.31 3.15
CA GLU A 123 16.98 -8.67 1.85
C GLU A 123 15.56 -8.79 1.30
N LYS A 124 14.79 -9.82 1.67
CA LYS A 124 13.36 -9.88 1.34
C LYS A 124 12.57 -8.75 1.98
N ASP A 125 12.91 -8.32 3.19
CA ASP A 125 12.26 -7.14 3.81
C ASP A 125 12.47 -5.86 2.99
N ASP A 126 13.62 -5.74 2.31
CA ASP A 126 13.88 -4.64 1.38
C ASP A 126 12.99 -4.73 0.14
N LEU A 127 12.76 -5.93 -0.39
CA LEU A 127 11.83 -6.16 -1.51
C LEU A 127 10.39 -5.85 -1.10
N LYS A 128 9.97 -6.23 0.12
CA LYS A 128 8.66 -5.87 0.69
C LYS A 128 8.49 -4.38 0.81
N LEU A 129 9.55 -3.65 1.19
CA LEU A 129 9.53 -2.18 1.26
C LEU A 129 9.30 -1.55 -0.11
N LEU A 130 9.97 -2.04 -1.15
CA LEU A 130 9.75 -1.57 -2.53
C LEU A 130 8.36 -1.95 -3.05
N TYR A 131 7.90 -3.17 -2.79
CA TYR A 131 6.56 -3.62 -3.16
C TYR A 131 5.48 -2.74 -2.49
N ARG A 132 5.64 -2.44 -1.19
CA ARG A 132 4.77 -1.52 -0.44
C ARG A 132 4.73 -0.13 -1.09
N ALA A 133 5.88 0.39 -1.52
CA ALA A 133 5.95 1.69 -2.18
C ALA A 133 5.19 1.68 -3.52
N TYR A 134 5.35 0.62 -4.32
CA TYR A 134 4.63 0.48 -5.60
C TYR A 134 3.12 0.35 -5.41
N VAL A 135 2.67 -0.44 -4.42
CA VAL A 135 1.23 -0.51 -4.06
C VAL A 135 0.71 0.86 -3.62
N THR A 136 1.46 1.59 -2.78
CA THR A 136 1.07 2.93 -2.31
C THR A 136 0.91 3.90 -3.47
N ASP A 137 1.84 3.86 -4.42
CA ASP A 137 1.80 4.66 -5.63
C ASP A 137 0.59 4.28 -6.51
N ALA A 138 0.32 2.98 -6.67
CA ALA A 138 -0.80 2.46 -7.44
C ALA A 138 -2.20 2.86 -6.92
N VAL A 139 -2.30 3.26 -5.66
CA VAL A 139 -3.54 3.77 -5.04
C VAL A 139 -3.46 5.24 -4.63
N SER A 140 -2.41 5.96 -5.05
CA SER A 140 -2.16 7.35 -4.66
C SER A 140 -3.27 8.30 -5.10
N GLY A 141 -3.90 8.02 -6.24
CA GLY A 141 -5.09 8.72 -6.75
C GLY A 141 -6.41 8.37 -6.03
N GLY A 142 -6.36 7.56 -4.97
CA GLY A 142 -7.52 7.11 -4.21
C GLY A 142 -8.25 5.89 -4.81
N ARG A 143 -7.81 5.41 -5.97
CA ARG A 143 -8.29 4.17 -6.62
C ARG A 143 -7.09 3.38 -7.13
N MET A 144 -7.26 2.07 -7.30
CA MET A 144 -6.23 1.22 -7.90
C MET A 144 -6.12 1.52 -9.39
N GLU A 145 -4.91 1.82 -9.86
CA GLU A 145 -4.65 2.00 -11.28
C GLU A 145 -4.66 0.64 -12.01
N GLU A 146 -5.52 0.50 -13.03
CA GLU A 146 -5.77 -0.76 -13.74
C GLU A 146 -4.48 -1.39 -14.33
N HIS A 147 -3.65 -0.57 -14.97
CA HIS A 147 -2.38 -1.03 -15.54
C HIS A 147 -1.36 -1.51 -14.49
N LYS A 148 -1.50 -1.08 -13.22
CA LYS A 148 -0.60 -1.47 -12.13
C LYS A 148 -1.00 -2.79 -11.46
N LEU A 149 -2.21 -3.29 -11.67
CA LEU A 149 -2.63 -4.60 -11.14
C LEU A 149 -1.78 -5.74 -11.70
N ALA A 150 -1.63 -5.77 -13.02
CA ALA A 150 -0.78 -6.77 -13.68
C ALA A 150 0.69 -6.59 -13.27
N ALA A 151 1.15 -5.35 -13.19
CA ALA A 151 2.50 -4.99 -12.75
C ALA A 151 2.79 -5.48 -11.31
N LEU A 152 1.86 -5.32 -10.37
CA LEU A 152 2.00 -5.80 -9.00
C LEU A 152 2.20 -7.31 -8.93
N ASN A 153 1.41 -8.08 -9.70
CA ASN A 153 1.58 -9.53 -9.75
C ASN A 153 2.93 -9.94 -10.36
N GLN A 154 3.39 -9.22 -11.39
CA GLN A 154 4.72 -9.45 -11.94
C GLN A 154 5.82 -9.11 -10.94
N LEU A 155 5.73 -7.96 -10.27
CA LEU A 155 6.71 -7.51 -9.30
C LEU A 155 6.82 -8.48 -8.12
N LYS A 156 5.68 -8.99 -7.65
CA LYS A 156 5.62 -10.08 -6.66
C LYS A 156 6.43 -11.29 -7.10
N ASN A 157 6.27 -11.73 -8.36
CA ASN A 157 6.99 -12.88 -8.91
C ASN A 157 8.48 -12.60 -9.08
N ILE A 158 8.85 -11.42 -9.59
CA ILE A 158 10.25 -11.00 -9.77
C ILE A 158 10.96 -10.97 -8.41
N PHE A 159 10.30 -10.45 -7.38
CA PHE A 159 10.82 -10.38 -6.02
C PHE A 159 10.76 -11.70 -5.26
N GLY A 160 10.07 -12.72 -5.79
CA GLY A 160 9.87 -13.99 -5.10
C GLY A 160 9.05 -13.87 -3.81
N LEU A 161 8.14 -12.89 -3.73
CA LEU A 161 7.28 -12.71 -2.56
C LEU A 161 6.20 -13.79 -2.50
N GLY A 162 5.96 -14.32 -1.30
CA GLY A 162 4.88 -15.27 -1.07
C GLY A 162 3.51 -14.62 -1.29
N LYS A 163 2.52 -15.40 -1.77
CA LYS A 163 1.15 -14.91 -2.01
C LYS A 163 0.56 -14.20 -0.79
N ARG A 164 0.60 -14.85 0.39
CA ARG A 164 0.07 -14.31 1.65
C ARG A 164 0.74 -13.01 2.07
N GLU A 165 2.04 -12.90 1.85
CA GLU A 165 2.81 -11.72 2.24
C GLU A 165 2.48 -10.51 1.35
N ALA A 166 2.47 -10.71 0.04
CA ALA A 166 2.09 -9.68 -0.90
C ALA A 166 0.64 -9.22 -0.68
N GLU A 167 -0.28 -10.16 -0.48
CA GLU A 167 -1.69 -9.87 -0.14
C GLU A 167 -1.81 -9.08 1.17
N SER A 168 -1.04 -9.43 2.20
CA SER A 168 -1.02 -8.70 3.48
C SER A 168 -0.56 -7.24 3.31
N ILE A 169 0.49 -7.00 2.52
CA ILE A 169 0.97 -5.64 2.22
C ILE A 169 -0.08 -4.85 1.42
N THR A 170 -0.66 -5.47 0.39
CA THR A 170 -1.71 -4.84 -0.41
C THR A 170 -2.93 -4.51 0.44
N LEU A 171 -3.36 -5.43 1.31
CA LEU A 171 -4.49 -5.26 2.20
C LEU A 171 -4.26 -4.13 3.21
N ASP A 172 -3.07 -4.04 3.85
CA ASP A 172 -2.74 -2.97 4.80
C ASP A 172 -2.87 -1.57 4.17
N ILE A 173 -2.35 -1.41 2.94
CA ILE A 173 -2.40 -0.12 2.24
C ILE A 173 -3.82 0.18 1.77
N THR A 174 -4.46 -0.75 1.08
CA THR A 174 -5.80 -0.54 0.52
C THR A 174 -6.84 -0.33 1.61
N SER A 175 -6.71 -0.98 2.78
CA SER A 175 -7.56 -0.74 3.95
C SER A 175 -7.46 0.70 4.46
N LYS A 176 -6.26 1.29 4.46
CA LYS A 176 -6.05 2.70 4.86
C LYS A 176 -6.70 3.66 3.87
N VAL A 177 -6.54 3.40 2.57
CA VAL A 177 -7.17 4.22 1.52
C VAL A 177 -8.69 4.08 1.56
N TYR A 178 -9.19 2.86 1.75
CA TYR A 178 -10.61 2.56 1.92
C TYR A 178 -11.21 3.36 3.09
N ARG A 179 -10.61 3.24 4.29
CA ARG A 179 -11.05 3.99 5.49
C ARG A 179 -11.09 5.50 5.22
N LYS A 180 -10.03 6.04 4.59
CA LYS A 180 -9.93 7.46 4.25
C LYS A 180 -11.04 7.90 3.30
N ARG A 181 -11.26 7.17 2.21
CA ARG A 181 -12.27 7.53 1.19
C ARG A 181 -13.69 7.42 1.72
N LEU A 182 -13.97 6.40 2.53
CA LEU A 182 -15.28 6.25 3.16
C LEU A 182 -15.56 7.38 4.15
N ALA A 183 -14.61 7.72 5.03
CA ALA A 183 -14.75 8.86 5.94
C ALA A 183 -14.92 10.19 5.18
N GLN A 184 -14.20 10.37 4.07
CA GLN A 184 -14.35 11.53 3.19
C GLN A 184 -15.73 11.59 2.56
N GLY A 185 -16.22 10.48 1.98
CA GLY A 185 -17.55 10.41 1.35
C GLY A 185 -18.70 10.65 2.34
N VAL A 186 -18.54 10.27 3.60
CA VAL A 186 -19.50 10.65 4.66
C VAL A 186 -19.42 12.15 4.96
N SER A 187 -18.22 12.71 5.07
CA SER A 187 -18.02 14.11 5.46
C SER A 187 -18.40 15.10 4.36
N SER A 188 -18.20 14.75 3.09
CA SER A 188 -18.60 15.55 1.92
C SER A 188 -20.08 15.44 1.58
N GLY A 189 -20.76 14.43 2.11
CA GLY A 189 -22.15 14.09 1.77
C GLY A 189 -22.28 13.21 0.51
N ASP A 190 -21.18 12.84 -0.16
CA ASP A 190 -21.22 11.98 -1.36
C ASP A 190 -21.92 10.63 -1.09
N LEU A 191 -21.77 10.09 0.12
CA LEU A 191 -22.47 8.88 0.53
C LEU A 191 -24.00 9.09 0.61
N GLU A 192 -24.45 10.26 1.05
CA GLU A 192 -25.88 10.61 1.14
C GLU A 192 -26.49 10.88 -0.24
N PHE A 193 -25.72 11.45 -1.17
CA PHE A 193 -26.15 11.75 -2.53
C PHE A 193 -26.06 10.55 -3.49
N SER A 194 -25.43 9.45 -3.08
CA SER A 194 -25.37 8.22 -3.87
C SER A 194 -26.74 7.52 -3.93
N ASP A 195 -26.99 6.76 -4.99
CA ASP A 195 -28.23 5.98 -5.18
C ASP A 195 -28.57 5.10 -3.97
N SER A 196 -27.53 4.56 -3.32
CA SER A 196 -27.66 3.89 -2.03
C SER A 196 -26.29 3.75 -1.35
N LYS A 197 -26.29 3.55 -0.02
CA LYS A 197 -25.09 3.14 0.73
C LYS A 197 -24.44 1.90 0.11
N ALA A 198 -25.24 0.90 -0.27
CA ALA A 198 -24.71 -0.34 -0.85
C ALA A 198 -23.97 -0.08 -2.18
N ALA A 199 -24.55 0.74 -3.06
CA ALA A 199 -23.93 1.12 -4.34
C ALA A 199 -22.62 1.89 -4.12
N PHE A 200 -22.61 2.86 -3.19
CA PHE A 200 -21.39 3.60 -2.86
C PHE A 200 -20.28 2.66 -2.35
N LEU A 201 -20.60 1.78 -1.40
CA LEU A 201 -19.63 0.85 -0.81
C LEU A 201 -19.13 -0.17 -1.84
N GLN A 202 -20.00 -0.64 -2.72
CA GLN A 202 -19.63 -1.53 -3.82
C GLN A 202 -18.66 -0.84 -4.79
N ASN A 203 -18.99 0.35 -5.27
CA ASN A 203 -18.12 1.13 -6.15
C ASN A 203 -16.76 1.39 -5.50
N LEU A 204 -16.73 1.71 -4.20
CA LEU A 204 -15.49 1.91 -3.47
C LEU A 204 -14.64 0.62 -3.39
N CYS A 205 -15.27 -0.54 -3.23
CA CYS A 205 -14.56 -1.82 -3.26
C CYS A 205 -14.03 -2.13 -4.66
N GLU A 206 -14.82 -1.90 -5.71
CA GLU A 206 -14.43 -2.12 -7.11
C GLU A 206 -13.26 -1.22 -7.52
N GLU A 207 -13.34 0.09 -7.27
CA GLU A 207 -12.29 1.07 -7.59
C GLU A 207 -10.97 0.76 -6.90
N LEU A 208 -10.99 0.11 -5.72
CA LEU A 208 -9.80 -0.25 -4.96
C LEU A 208 -9.36 -1.70 -5.17
N HIS A 209 -10.12 -2.51 -5.90
CA HIS A 209 -10.00 -3.97 -5.91
C HIS A 209 -9.94 -4.56 -4.48
N PHE A 210 -10.81 -4.07 -3.62
CA PHE A 210 -10.85 -4.40 -2.20
C PHE A 210 -11.88 -5.50 -1.92
N ASP A 211 -11.56 -6.41 -1.00
CA ASP A 211 -12.44 -7.50 -0.61
C ASP A 211 -13.66 -6.98 0.17
N PRO A 212 -14.91 -7.20 -0.30
CA PRO A 212 -16.12 -6.80 0.41
C PRO A 212 -16.23 -7.39 1.83
N GLN A 213 -15.68 -8.58 2.08
CA GLN A 213 -15.67 -9.17 3.43
C GLN A 213 -14.76 -8.37 4.36
N LYS A 214 -13.58 -7.96 3.88
CA LYS A 214 -12.68 -7.07 4.63
C LYS A 214 -13.25 -5.68 4.81
N ALA A 215 -14.06 -5.19 3.86
CA ALA A 215 -14.78 -3.94 4.04
C ALA A 215 -15.76 -4.03 5.22
N THR A 216 -16.50 -5.13 5.31
CA THR A 216 -17.43 -5.39 6.42
C THR A 216 -16.71 -5.42 7.77
N GLU A 217 -15.56 -6.08 7.85
CA GLU A 217 -14.70 -6.07 9.05
C GLU A 217 -14.26 -4.65 9.43
N ILE A 218 -13.95 -3.78 8.45
CA ILE A 218 -13.60 -2.38 8.71
C ILE A 218 -14.81 -1.57 9.21
N HIS A 219 -16.01 -1.84 8.72
CA HIS A 219 -17.21 -1.09 9.07
C HIS A 219 -17.63 -1.36 10.51
N GLU A 220 -17.68 -2.63 10.88
CA GLU A 220 -18.40 -3.14 12.07
C GLU A 220 -17.55 -4.05 12.97
N GLY A 221 -16.29 -4.33 12.61
CA GLY A 221 -15.42 -5.24 13.36
C GLY A 221 -15.09 -4.75 14.78
N THR A 222 -14.58 -5.66 15.61
CA THR A 222 -14.27 -5.34 17.02
C THR A 222 -13.06 -4.41 17.17
N ASP A 223 -12.12 -4.49 16.23
CA ASP A 223 -10.85 -3.74 16.29
C ASP A 223 -10.95 -2.45 15.47
N ALA A 224 -11.26 -1.35 16.17
CA ALA A 224 -11.39 0.01 15.61
C ALA A 224 -12.39 0.10 14.44
N PRO A 225 -13.69 -0.12 14.69
CA PRO A 225 -14.73 -0.06 13.67
C PRO A 225 -14.90 1.37 13.16
N LEU A 226 -14.96 1.51 11.85
CA LEU A 226 -14.97 2.81 11.19
C LEU A 226 -16.30 3.55 11.36
N PHE A 227 -17.45 2.86 11.31
CA PHE A 227 -18.75 3.54 11.42
C PHE A 227 -18.98 4.17 12.80
N PRO A 228 -18.77 3.47 13.92
CA PRO A 228 -18.81 4.08 15.25
C PRO A 228 -17.82 5.23 15.41
N GLU A 229 -16.62 5.11 14.84
CA GLU A 229 -15.60 6.16 14.91
C GLU A 229 -16.03 7.44 14.17
N ILE A 230 -16.56 7.32 12.95
CA ILE A 230 -17.10 8.46 12.18
C ILE A 230 -18.22 9.16 12.95
N TYR A 231 -19.14 8.38 13.54
CA TYR A 231 -20.21 8.94 14.36
C TYR A 231 -19.67 9.65 15.60
N ARG A 232 -18.72 9.03 16.31
CA ARG A 232 -18.09 9.58 17.51
C ARG A 232 -17.41 10.91 17.22
N GLN A 233 -16.68 11.01 16.11
CA GLN A 233 -16.06 12.25 15.66
C GLN A 233 -17.09 13.35 15.37
N LYS A 234 -18.20 13.00 14.70
CA LYS A 234 -19.28 13.97 14.45
C LYS A 234 -19.93 14.45 15.75
N LEU A 235 -20.17 13.53 16.70
CA LEU A 235 -20.72 13.87 18.02
C LEU A 235 -19.79 14.83 18.78
N GLN A 236 -18.48 14.58 18.76
CA GLN A 236 -17.50 15.49 19.38
C GLN A 236 -17.52 16.89 18.75
N GLN A 237 -17.68 16.97 17.42
CA GLN A 237 -17.80 18.27 16.73
C GLN A 237 -19.07 19.02 17.15
N CYS A 238 -20.22 18.33 17.19
CA CYS A 238 -21.48 18.92 17.61
C CYS A 238 -21.46 19.33 19.09
N ALA A 239 -20.79 18.55 19.95
CA ALA A 239 -20.72 18.80 21.39
C ALA A 239 -19.56 19.74 21.80
N ALA A 240 -18.82 20.32 20.84
CA ALA A 240 -17.63 21.12 21.12
C ALA A 240 -17.93 22.34 22.00
N ASP A 241 -19.11 22.95 21.80
CA ASP A 241 -19.58 24.12 22.55
C ASP A 241 -20.33 23.74 23.85
N GLY A 242 -20.35 22.44 24.21
CA GLY A 242 -21.01 21.92 25.41
C GLY A 242 -22.53 21.81 25.30
N VAL A 243 -23.13 22.21 24.18
CA VAL A 243 -24.57 22.16 23.92
C VAL A 243 -24.82 21.52 22.55
N LEU A 244 -25.77 20.60 22.46
CA LEU A 244 -26.23 20.03 21.19
C LEU A 244 -27.47 20.81 20.72
N SER A 245 -27.45 21.35 19.51
CA SER A 245 -28.62 21.98 18.90
C SER A 245 -29.60 20.93 18.35
N ASP A 246 -30.84 21.34 18.07
CA ASP A 246 -31.83 20.48 17.40
C ASP A 246 -31.33 20.05 16.00
N GLU A 247 -30.61 20.91 15.31
CA GLU A 247 -29.96 20.64 14.03
C GLU A 247 -28.87 19.56 14.17
N ASP A 248 -28.05 19.63 15.23
CA ASP A 248 -27.04 18.61 15.52
C ASP A 248 -27.66 17.25 15.81
N VAL A 249 -28.72 17.23 16.63
CA VAL A 249 -29.44 15.99 16.95
C VAL A 249 -30.04 15.37 15.67
N LYS A 250 -30.61 16.19 14.77
CA LYS A 250 -31.11 15.72 13.47
C LYS A 250 -29.96 15.19 12.60
N ALA A 251 -28.83 15.87 12.54
CA ALA A 251 -27.67 15.45 11.75
C ALA A 251 -27.08 14.12 12.25
N LEU A 252 -26.89 13.99 13.57
CA LEU A 252 -26.42 12.76 14.21
C LEU A 252 -27.41 11.60 14.00
N THR A 253 -28.71 11.86 14.08
CA THR A 253 -29.74 10.85 13.83
C THR A 253 -29.68 10.34 12.38
N ARG A 254 -29.57 11.25 11.40
CA ARG A 254 -29.41 10.87 9.98
C ARG A 254 -28.15 10.04 9.77
N LEU A 255 -27.02 10.48 10.32
CA LEU A 255 -25.74 9.79 10.21
C LEU A 255 -25.81 8.37 10.78
N ARG A 256 -26.41 8.21 11.96
CA ARG A 256 -26.62 6.89 12.58
C ARG A 256 -27.42 5.96 11.68
N VAL A 257 -28.54 6.43 11.13
CA VAL A 257 -29.43 5.63 10.27
C VAL A 257 -28.68 5.22 9.00
N MET A 258 -28.02 6.17 8.35
CA MET A 258 -27.23 5.92 7.14
C MET A 258 -26.13 4.87 7.39
N LEU A 259 -25.37 5.01 8.47
CA LEU A 259 -24.28 4.08 8.78
C LEU A 259 -24.76 2.77 9.42
N CYS A 260 -26.04 2.65 9.75
CA CYS A 260 -26.65 1.48 10.40
C CYS A 260 -26.05 1.15 11.78
N ILE A 261 -25.72 2.18 12.57
CA ILE A 261 -25.04 1.98 13.86
C ILE A 261 -26.06 1.55 14.94
N PRO A 262 -25.81 0.46 15.68
CA PRO A 262 -26.67 -0.01 16.77
C PRO A 262 -26.86 1.01 17.89
N GLN A 263 -28.05 1.05 18.50
CA GLN A 263 -28.38 2.02 19.57
C GLN A 263 -27.40 1.95 20.75
N HIS A 264 -27.04 0.76 21.22
CA HIS A 264 -26.14 0.61 22.39
C HIS A 264 -24.76 1.24 22.15
N THR A 265 -24.26 1.24 20.91
CA THR A 265 -23.00 1.88 20.53
C THR A 265 -23.11 3.40 20.60
N ILE A 266 -24.27 3.94 20.20
CA ILE A 266 -24.60 5.37 20.27
C ILE A 266 -24.71 5.82 21.72
N ASP A 267 -25.42 5.06 22.55
CA ASP A 267 -25.61 5.39 23.97
C ASP A 267 -24.26 5.40 24.71
N ALA A 268 -23.39 4.43 24.43
CA ALA A 268 -22.03 4.40 24.98
C ALA A 268 -21.21 5.63 24.55
N ALA A 269 -21.27 6.01 23.28
CA ALA A 269 -20.55 7.19 22.78
C ALA A 269 -21.05 8.50 23.40
N HIS A 270 -22.38 8.65 23.55
CA HIS A 270 -22.99 9.80 24.23
C HIS A 270 -22.65 9.83 25.71
N SER A 271 -22.73 8.69 26.40
CA SER A 271 -22.35 8.59 27.82
C SER A 271 -20.90 8.98 28.06
N ASP A 272 -19.98 8.59 27.17
CA ASP A 272 -18.56 8.88 27.29
C ASP A 272 -18.25 10.36 26.97
N ILE A 273 -18.72 10.86 25.82
CA ILE A 273 -18.41 12.22 25.35
C ILE A 273 -19.19 13.27 26.14
N CYS A 274 -20.52 13.15 26.20
CA CYS A 274 -21.34 14.14 26.89
C CYS A 274 -21.22 14.00 28.41
N GLY A 275 -21.05 12.79 28.94
CA GLY A 275 -20.81 12.56 30.36
C GLY A 275 -19.49 13.20 30.83
N SER A 276 -18.40 13.04 30.08
CA SER A 276 -17.12 13.67 30.45
C SER A 276 -17.15 15.21 30.35
N LEU A 277 -17.91 15.79 29.42
CA LEU A 277 -18.15 17.24 29.36
C LEU A 277 -18.96 17.74 30.57
N PHE A 278 -19.96 16.96 31.00
CA PHE A 278 -20.75 17.26 32.19
C PHE A 278 -19.90 17.20 33.46
N GLU A 279 -19.11 16.14 33.66
CA GLU A 279 -18.20 16.00 34.81
C GLU A 279 -17.18 17.15 34.89
N LYS A 280 -16.60 17.55 33.75
CA LYS A 280 -15.70 18.70 33.67
C LYS A 280 -16.41 20.00 34.08
N SER A 281 -17.64 20.20 33.62
CA SER A 281 -18.42 21.40 33.97
C SER A 281 -18.79 21.42 35.46
N VAL A 282 -19.19 20.27 36.03
CA VAL A 282 -19.52 20.14 37.46
C VAL A 282 -18.30 20.32 38.36
N SER A 283 -17.13 19.78 37.97
CA SER A 283 -15.88 19.98 38.71
C SER A 283 -15.37 21.43 38.65
N PHE A 284 -15.55 22.13 37.51
CA PHE A 284 -15.29 23.56 37.39
C PHE A 284 -16.24 24.44 38.20
N VAL A 285 -17.49 24.03 38.39
CA VAL A 285 -18.46 24.75 39.25
C VAL A 285 -18.23 24.45 40.74
N SER A 286 -17.67 23.28 41.07
CA SER A 286 -17.36 22.90 42.46
C SER A 286 -16.07 23.56 42.98
N PHE A 287 -15.11 23.90 42.11
CA PHE A 287 -13.84 24.52 42.51
C PHE A 287 -13.91 25.99 43.02
N PRO A 288 -14.75 26.90 42.46
CA PRO A 288 -14.89 28.26 42.99
C PRO A 288 -15.70 28.32 44.29
N VAL A 289 -16.57 27.35 44.57
CA VAL A 289 -17.43 27.40 45.77
C VAL A 289 -16.68 26.93 47.03
N MET A 290 -15.72 26.01 46.91
CA MET A 290 -14.85 25.63 48.04
C MET A 290 -13.80 26.70 48.37
N HIS A 291 -13.31 27.46 47.39
CA HIS A 291 -12.29 28.49 47.66
C HIS A 291 -12.87 29.80 48.19
N LEU A 292 -14.16 30.09 47.94
CA LEU A 292 -14.83 31.28 48.49
C LEU A 292 -15.26 31.10 49.96
N TYR A 293 -15.54 29.86 50.40
CA TYR A 293 -15.87 29.58 51.80
C TYR A 293 -14.66 29.65 52.75
N LEU A 294 -13.43 29.55 52.23
CA LEU A 294 -12.20 29.69 53.01
C LEU A 294 -11.61 31.12 53.01
N ILE A 295 -12.14 32.04 52.18
CA ILE A 295 -11.64 33.42 52.08
C ILE A 295 -12.59 34.46 52.72
N LEU A 296 -13.87 34.12 52.98
CA LEU A 296 -14.86 35.06 53.56
C LEU A 296 -15.46 34.61 54.92
N GLY A 297 -14.83 33.71 55.65
CA GLY A 297 -15.40 33.11 56.87
C GLY A 297 -14.58 33.30 58.15
N GLY A 298 -14.00 34.49 58.39
CA GLY A 298 -13.28 34.80 59.62
C GLY A 298 -14.05 35.70 60.60
N PHE A 299 -14.51 35.10 61.72
CA PHE A 299 -14.76 35.69 63.05
C PHE A 299 -15.91 36.69 63.30
N LYS A 300 -16.78 36.35 64.29
CA LYS A 300 -16.68 36.96 65.64
C LYS A 300 -17.52 36.25 66.71
N LEU A 301 -16.93 36.26 67.92
CA LEU A 301 -17.47 35.87 69.21
C LEU A 301 -18.76 36.62 69.60
N ASN A 302 -19.64 35.91 70.32
CA ASN A 302 -20.01 36.23 71.70
C ASN A 302 -20.19 34.92 72.49
#